data_AF-A0A6V8P0Q5-F1
#
_entry.id   AF-A0A6V8P0Q5-F1
#
_cell.length_a   1.000
_cell.length_b   1.000
_cell.length_c   1.000
_cell.angle_alpha   90.00
_cell.angle_beta   90.00
_cell.angle_gamma   90.00
#
_symmetry.space_group_name_H-M   'P 1'
#
loop_
_entity.id
_entity.type
_entity.pdbx_description
1 polymer ?
#
loop_
_entity_poly.entity_id
_entity_poly.type
_entity_poly.pdbx_seq_one_letter_code
_entity_poly.pdbx_strand_id
1 'polypeptide(L)'
;IKKEMEAKADQYFKDFYNQTKKHVDDLRVEKTKEIDKDKQMLMNLSCLVRKDKSKELGEELEKINKMEGFSVRFTGPWPPYSFT
;
A
#
# COMPACT_ATOMS: atom_id res chain seq x y z
N ILE A 1 -17.84 -15.72 -9.19
CA ILE A 1 -17.69 -15.18 -7.82
C ILE A 1 -16.24 -15.21 -7.31
N LYS A 2 -15.66 -16.34 -6.84
CA LYS A 2 -14.26 -16.34 -6.30
C LYS A 2 -13.21 -15.80 -7.29
N LYS A 3 -13.17 -16.32 -8.53
CA LYS A 3 -12.21 -15.88 -9.57
C LYS A 3 -12.33 -14.40 -9.95
N GLU A 4 -13.53 -13.84 -9.96
CA GLU A 4 -13.74 -12.43 -10.33
C GLU A 4 -13.28 -11.50 -9.21
N MET A 5 -13.47 -11.92 -7.96
CA MET A 5 -13.00 -11.20 -6.79
C MET A 5 -11.47 -11.22 -6.71
N GLU A 6 -10.84 -12.37 -6.97
CA GLU A 6 -9.39 -12.52 -7.07
C GLU A 6 -8.81 -11.67 -8.21
N ALA A 7 -9.43 -11.70 -9.40
CA ALA A 7 -8.97 -10.88 -10.52
C ALA A 7 -9.05 -9.37 -10.24
N LYS A 8 -10.10 -8.92 -9.56
CA LYS A 8 -10.22 -7.52 -9.11
C LYS A 8 -9.16 -7.18 -8.06
N ALA A 9 -8.91 -8.07 -7.09
CA ALA A 9 -7.88 -7.87 -6.08
C ALA A 9 -6.48 -7.74 -6.71
N ASP A 10 -6.15 -8.58 -7.68
CA ASP A 10 -4.90 -8.52 -8.45
C ASP A 10 -4.78 -7.21 -9.24
N GLN A 11 -5.89 -6.74 -9.83
CA GLN A 11 -5.91 -5.46 -10.55
C GLN A 11 -5.65 -4.29 -9.60
N TYR A 12 -6.37 -4.22 -8.47
CA TYR A 12 -6.15 -3.19 -7.45
C TYR A 12 -4.74 -3.24 -6.89
N PHE A 13 -4.18 -4.45 -6.69
CA PHE A 13 -2.80 -4.60 -6.26
C PHE A 13 -1.83 -3.93 -7.23
N LYS A 14 -1.94 -4.23 -8.53
CA LYS A 14 -1.07 -3.64 -9.56
C LYS A 14 -1.24 -2.14 -9.65
N ASP A 15 -2.48 -1.65 -9.59
CA ASP A 15 -2.76 -0.22 -9.73
C ASP A 15 -2.18 0.57 -8.55
N PHE A 16 -2.43 0.15 -7.32
CA PHE A 16 -1.91 0.83 -6.13
C PHE A 16 -0.40 0.66 -6.00
N TYR A 17 0.16 -0.49 -6.37
CA TYR A 17 1.61 -0.69 -6.42
C TYR A 17 2.25 0.31 -7.40
N ASN A 18 1.72 0.43 -8.61
CA ASN A 18 2.26 1.32 -9.64
C ASN A 18 2.09 2.80 -9.29
N GLN A 19 1.00 3.17 -8.60
CA GLN A 19 0.82 4.53 -8.08
C GLN A 19 1.85 4.82 -7.00
N THR A 20 1.94 3.97 -5.97
CA THR A 20 2.86 4.14 -4.84
C THR A 20 4.32 4.20 -5.31
N LYS A 21 4.72 3.33 -6.24
CA LYS A 21 6.08 3.27 -6.79
C LYS A 21 6.57 4.58 -7.42
N LYS A 22 5.68 5.43 -7.92
CA LYS A 22 6.06 6.72 -8.54
C LYS A 22 6.50 7.77 -7.52
N HIS A 23 6.12 7.60 -6.25
CA HIS A 23 6.33 8.58 -5.19
C HIS A 23 7.44 8.19 -4.21
N VAL A 24 8.10 7.05 -4.42
CA VAL A 24 9.08 6.46 -3.50
C VAL A 24 10.36 6.10 -4.25
N ASP A 25 11.50 6.16 -3.57
CA ASP A 25 12.80 5.80 -4.14
C ASP A 25 12.99 4.28 -4.18
N ASP A 26 12.49 3.59 -3.15
CA ASP A 26 12.48 2.13 -3.05
C ASP A 26 11.18 1.64 -2.39
N LEU A 27 10.74 0.45 -2.77
CA LEU A 27 9.48 -0.15 -2.33
C LEU A 27 9.66 -1.65 -2.18
N ARG A 28 9.52 -2.13 -0.94
CA ARG A 28 9.59 -3.56 -0.59
C ARG A 28 8.18 -4.08 -0.30
N VAL A 29 7.80 -5.15 -1.00
CA VAL A 29 6.55 -5.87 -0.76
C VAL A 29 6.80 -6.89 0.33
N GLU A 30 6.16 -6.68 1.48
CA GLU A 30 6.22 -7.58 2.62
C GLU A 30 5.13 -8.64 2.53
N LYS A 31 5.28 -9.73 3.30
CA LYS A 31 4.23 -10.74 3.39
C LYS A 31 2.95 -10.12 3.92
N THR A 32 1.86 -10.35 3.20
CA THR A 32 0.52 -10.02 3.66
C THR A 32 0.16 -10.89 4.86
N LYS A 33 -0.47 -10.30 5.86
CA LYS A 33 -0.96 -11.01 7.05
C LYS A 33 -2.48 -10.93 7.08
N GLU A 34 -3.10 -11.96 7.63
CA GLU A 34 -4.53 -11.91 7.94
C GLU A 34 -4.75 -10.82 8.98
N ILE A 35 -5.58 -9.82 8.65
CA ILE A 35 -5.88 -8.69 9.53
C ILE A 35 -7.07 -9.03 10.42
N ASP A 36 -8.15 -9.50 9.80
CA ASP A 36 -9.41 -9.85 10.46
C ASP A 36 -10.22 -10.81 9.58
N LYS A 37 -11.21 -11.51 10.15
CA LYS A 37 -12.09 -12.43 9.40
C LYS A 37 -12.89 -11.72 8.30
N ASP A 38 -13.14 -10.43 8.48
CA ASP A 38 -13.91 -9.59 7.54
C ASP A 38 -13.03 -8.72 6.64
N LYS A 39 -11.70 -8.74 6.81
CA LYS A 39 -10.76 -7.90 6.05
C LYS A 39 -9.54 -8.67 5.60
N GLN A 40 -9.38 -8.78 4.28
CA GLN A 40 -8.18 -9.31 3.66
C GLN A 40 -7.16 -8.20 3.39
N MET A 41 -5.92 -8.42 3.82
CA MET A 41 -4.82 -7.53 3.43
C MET A 41 -4.47 -7.76 1.96
N LEU A 42 -4.66 -6.72 1.14
CA LEU A 42 -4.26 -6.75 -0.27
C LEU A 42 -2.75 -6.56 -0.45
N MET A 43 -2.13 -5.70 0.36
CA MET A 43 -0.71 -5.42 0.27
C MET A 43 -0.13 -4.94 1.60
N ASN A 44 1.14 -5.27 1.80
CA ASN A 44 1.96 -4.78 2.89
C ASN A 44 3.22 -4.17 2.28
N LEU A 45 3.38 -2.85 2.39
CA LEU A 45 4.44 -2.13 1.68
C LEU A 45 5.32 -1.37 2.67
N SER A 46 6.62 -1.59 2.54
CA SER A 46 7.64 -0.72 3.13
C SER A 46 8.14 0.22 2.04
N CYS A 47 8.05 1.54 2.28
CA CYS A 47 8.38 2.57 1.30
C CYS A 47 9.54 3.42 1.80
N LEU A 48 10.59 3.56 0.99
CA LEU A 48 11.66 4.53 1.20
C LEU A 48 11.33 5.77 0.41
N VAL A 49 11.09 6.88 1.10
CA VAL A 49 10.72 8.14 0.47
C VAL A 49 11.56 9.25 1.04
N ARG A 50 11.99 10.18 0.17
CA ARG A 50 12.64 11.41 0.62
C ARG A 50 11.68 12.22 1.48
N LYS A 51 12.22 12.89 2.51
CA LYS A 51 11.43 13.66 3.48
C LYS A 51 10.53 14.71 2.81
N ASP A 52 11.03 15.36 1.76
CA ASP A 52 10.33 16.37 0.96
C ASP A 52 9.19 15.82 0.11
N LYS A 53 9.21 14.51 -0.23
CA LYS A 53 8.18 13.83 -1.02
C LYS A 53 7.21 12.99 -0.20
N SER A 54 7.45 12.85 1.11
CA SER A 54 6.61 12.06 2.01
C SER A 54 5.16 12.55 2.06
N LYS A 55 4.94 13.86 1.85
CA LYS A 55 3.61 14.46 1.77
C LYS A 55 2.84 14.00 0.53
N GLU A 56 3.47 13.98 -0.64
CA GLU A 56 2.85 13.52 -1.90
C GLU A 56 2.43 12.05 -1.81
N LEU A 57 3.29 11.22 -1.20
CA LEU A 57 2.95 9.82 -0.92
C LEU A 57 1.74 9.71 0.01
N GLY A 58 1.70 10.52 1.08
CA GLY A 58 0.59 10.55 2.02
C GLY A 58 -0.74 10.94 1.35
N GLU A 59 -0.72 11.94 0.48
CA GLU A 59 -1.89 12.37 -0.29
C GLU A 59 -2.41 11.26 -1.22
N GLU A 60 -1.52 10.49 -1.86
CA GLU A 60 -1.91 9.36 -2.71
C GLU A 60 -2.52 8.21 -1.88
N LEU A 61 -1.90 7.86 -0.76
CA LEU A 61 -2.42 6.85 0.17
C LEU A 61 -3.77 7.25 0.76
N GLU A 62 -3.99 8.55 1.00
CA GLU A 62 -5.27 9.06 1.50
C GLU A 62 -6.39 8.92 0.45
N LYS A 63 -6.10 9.10 -0.84
CA LYS A 63 -7.07 8.82 -1.91
C LYS A 63 -7.49 7.36 -1.90
N ILE A 64 -6.54 6.44 -1.71
CA ILE A 64 -6.84 5.01 -1.61
C ILE A 64 -7.69 4.71 -0.37
N ASN A 65 -7.39 5.34 0.76
CA ASN A 65 -8.15 5.17 2.00
C ASN A 65 -9.59 5.71 1.92
N LYS A 66 -9.86 6.67 1.02
CA LYS A 66 -11.21 7.23 0.79
C LYS A 66 -12.08 6.38 -0.15
N MET A 67 -11.50 5.38 -0.82
CA MET A 67 -12.28 4.47 -1.66
C MET A 67 -13.10 3.50 -0.81
N GLU A 68 -14.36 3.32 -1.19
CA GLU A 68 -15.27 2.39 -0.51
C GLU A 68 -14.74 0.95 -0.58
N GLY A 69 -14.73 0.26 0.55
CA GLY A 69 -14.21 -1.10 0.67
C GLY A 69 -12.69 -1.20 0.87
N PHE A 70 -11.97 -0.09 0.89
CA PHE A 70 -10.52 -0.07 1.14
C PHE A 70 -10.18 0.59 2.47
N SER A 71 -9.05 0.19 3.05
CA SER A 71 -8.48 0.82 4.23
C SER A 71 -6.96 0.78 4.13
N VAL A 72 -6.33 1.94 4.34
CA VAL A 72 -4.88 2.08 4.35
C VAL A 72 -4.42 2.34 5.76
N ARG A 73 -3.49 1.50 6.25
CA ARG A 73 -2.84 1.69 7.55
C ARG A 73 -1.43 2.24 7.33
N PHE A 74 -1.29 3.55 7.42
CA PHE A 74 0.02 4.20 7.41
C PHE A 74 0.61 4.23 8.82
N THR A 75 1.83 3.71 9.00
CA THR A 75 2.48 3.64 10.32
C THR A 75 3.70 4.54 10.46
N GLY A 76 4.14 5.25 9.41
CA GLY A 76 5.38 6.03 9.39
C GLY A 76 5.26 7.48 9.89
N PRO A 77 6.34 8.29 9.80
CA PRO A 77 7.63 7.99 9.18
C PRO A 77 8.63 7.35 10.18
N TRP A 78 9.11 6.13 9.86
CA TRP A 78 10.14 5.44 10.65
C TRP A 78 11.54 5.74 10.09
N PRO A 79 12.61 5.66 10.91
CA PRO A 79 13.96 5.65 10.38
C PRO A 79 14.16 4.45 9.42
N PRO A 80 15.10 4.51 8.46
CA PRO A 80 15.21 3.57 7.33
C PRO A 80 15.76 2.19 7.71
N TYR A 81 15.42 1.67 8.90
CA TYR A 81 15.85 0.35 9.39
C TYR A 81 15.45 -0.81 8.46
N SER A 82 14.40 -0.62 7.65
CA SER A 82 13.94 -1.60 6.66
C SER A 82 14.65 -1.53 5.31
N PHE A 83 15.62 -0.62 5.11
CA PHE A 83 16.30 -0.37 3.82
C PHE A 83 17.83 -0.51 3.88
N THR A 84 18.36 -1.12 4.93
CA THR A 84 19.74 -1.64 4.95
C THR A 84 19.95 -2.75 3.92
#